data_AF-M8DAP1-F1
#
_entry.id   AF-M8DAP1-F1
#
_cell.length_a   1.000
_cell.length_b   1.000
_cell.length_c   1.000
_cell.angle_alpha   90.00
_cell.angle_beta   90.00
_cell.angle_gamma   90.00
#
_symmetry.space_group_name_H-M   'P 1'
#
loop_
_entity.id
_entity.type
_entity.pdbx_description
1 polymer ?
#
loop_
_entity_poly.entity_id
_entity_poly.type
_entity_poly.pdbx_seq_one_letter_code
_entity_poly.pdbx_strand_id
1 'polypeptide(L)'
;MTETELHECIRSTRSGNKDAFRKIYAHSKDYVYGTVSLLVNNKQDAADVVSEVYVEVFKSLYRYDFEKPFRSWITGVVIRQVRNWNRKLWRKFRLYERGKLMELPEPSPDSESLFLRHKNCK
;
A
#
# COMPACT_ATOMS: atom_id res chain seq x y z
N MET A 1 -12.50 23.20 7.74
CA MET A 1 -11.40 23.87 7.04
C MET A 1 -11.92 24.29 5.69
N THR A 2 -11.85 25.58 5.39
CA THR A 2 -12.25 26.16 4.11
C THR A 2 -11.17 25.91 3.05
N GLU A 3 -11.47 26.17 1.78
CA GLU A 3 -10.52 26.04 0.68
C GLU A 3 -9.34 27.01 0.82
N THR A 4 -9.61 28.26 1.22
CA THR A 4 -8.57 29.27 1.49
C THR A 4 -7.64 28.85 2.62
N GLU A 5 -8.19 28.40 3.75
CA GLU A 5 -7.40 27.91 4.90
C GLU A 5 -6.52 26.71 4.51
N LEU A 6 -7.04 25.81 3.68
CA LEU A 6 -6.29 24.68 3.14
C LEU A 6 -5.14 25.16 2.25
N HIS A 7 -5.39 26.12 1.36
CA HIS A 7 -4.35 26.67 0.48
C HIS A 7 -3.23 27.35 1.27
N GLU A 8 -3.56 28.09 2.33
CA GLU A 8 -2.58 28.67 3.23
C GLU A 8 -1.75 27.62 3.98
N CYS A 9 -2.39 26.55 4.45
CA CYS A 9 -1.69 25.44 5.08
C CYS A 9 -0.74 24.74 4.10
N ILE A 10 -1.14 24.58 2.84
CA ILE A 10 -0.30 23.99 1.79
C ILE A 10 0.91 24.89 1.53
N ARG A 11 0.71 26.21 1.36
CA ARG A 11 1.82 27.17 1.18
C ARG A 11 2.79 27.15 2.35
N SER A 12 2.27 27.15 3.58
CA SER A 12 3.07 27.09 4.81
C SER A 12 3.83 25.76 4.95
N THR A 13 3.22 24.65 4.52
CA THR A 13 3.91 23.35 4.50
C THR A 13 5.10 23.38 3.55
N ARG A 14 4.95 24.02 2.37
CA ARG A 14 6.05 24.18 1.40
C ARG A 14 7.21 25.01 1.93
N SER A 15 6.97 25.95 2.85
CA SER A 15 8.02 26.71 3.53
C SER A 15 8.64 25.99 4.74
N GLY A 16 8.28 24.71 4.97
CA GLY A 16 8.85 23.88 6.03
C GLY A 16 8.06 23.85 7.33
N ASN A 17 6.89 24.49 7.41
CA ASN A 17 6.05 24.48 8.60
C ASN A 17 5.35 23.12 8.77
N LYS A 18 5.86 22.29 9.70
CA LYS A 18 5.31 20.96 9.99
C LYS A 18 3.92 21.01 10.64
N ASP A 19 3.59 22.05 11.39
CA ASP A 19 2.28 22.19 12.03
C ASP A 19 1.18 22.49 11.01
N ALA A 20 1.51 23.19 9.92
CA ALA A 20 0.60 23.40 8.80
C ALA A 20 0.22 22.06 8.16
N PHE A 21 1.16 21.14 7.98
CA PHE A 21 0.88 19.80 7.47
C PHE A 21 -0.01 19.00 8.43
N ARG A 22 0.18 19.15 9.76
CA ARG A 22 -0.68 18.50 10.76
C ARG A 22 -2.15 18.93 10.61
N LYS A 23 -2.43 20.19 10.26
CA LYS A 23 -3.79 20.67 9.98
C LYS A 23 -4.38 20.01 8.73
N ILE A 24 -3.59 19.90 7.65
CA ILE A 24 -3.99 19.19 6.42
C ILE A 24 -4.30 17.72 6.72
N TYR A 25 -3.44 17.06 7.49
CA TYR A 25 -3.63 15.68 7.93
C TYR A 25 -4.94 15.54 8.72
N ALA A 26 -5.12 16.34 9.78
CA ALA A 26 -6.30 16.28 10.63
C ALA A 26 -7.61 16.51 9.86
N HIS A 27 -7.59 17.39 8.86
CA HIS A 27 -8.74 17.67 8.01
C HIS A 27 -9.09 16.52 7.05
N SER A 28 -8.09 15.77 6.57
CA SER A 28 -8.27 14.78 5.50
C SER A 28 -8.25 13.32 5.98
N LYS A 29 -7.76 13.05 7.19
CA LYS A 29 -7.48 11.69 7.68
C LYS A 29 -8.65 10.73 7.59
N ASP A 30 -9.86 11.18 7.97
CA ASP A 30 -11.02 10.30 8.05
C ASP A 30 -11.52 9.93 6.64
N TYR A 31 -11.45 10.88 5.71
CA TYR A 31 -11.75 10.66 4.29
C TYR A 31 -10.74 9.69 3.65
N VAL A 32 -9.45 9.92 3.87
CA VAL A 32 -8.37 9.09 3.32
C VAL A 32 -8.46 7.68 3.89
N TYR A 33 -8.62 7.53 5.21
CA TYR A 33 -8.74 6.23 5.86
C TYR A 33 -9.97 5.46 5.38
N GLY A 34 -11.13 6.12 5.27
CA GLY A 34 -12.34 5.50 4.74
C GLY A 34 -12.16 5.02 3.30
N THR A 35 -11.56 5.85 2.45
CA THR A 35 -11.31 5.52 1.04
C THR A 35 -10.31 4.37 0.91
N VAL A 36 -9.21 4.40 1.67
CA VAL A 36 -8.22 3.30 1.68
C VAL A 36 -8.88 2.00 2.15
N SER A 37 -9.63 2.05 3.26
CA SER A 37 -10.30 0.88 3.85
C SER A 37 -11.29 0.20 2.90
N LEU A 38 -11.87 0.96 1.95
CA LEU A 38 -12.75 0.42 0.91
C LEU A 38 -11.98 -0.23 -0.25
N LEU A 39 -10.74 0.19 -0.49
CA LEU A 39 -9.95 -0.23 -1.65
C LEU A 39 -8.94 -1.35 -1.33
N VAL A 40 -8.58 -1.53 -0.06
CA VAL A 40 -7.67 -2.61 0.38
C VAL A 40 -8.45 -3.88 0.67
N ASN A 41 -7.84 -5.04 0.38
CA ASN A 41 -8.47 -6.35 0.63
C ASN A 41 -8.51 -6.71 2.12
N ASN A 42 -7.47 -6.32 2.88
CA ASN A 42 -7.39 -6.56 4.31
C ASN A 42 -7.42 -5.23 5.07
N LYS A 43 -8.36 -5.09 6.01
CA LYS A 43 -8.49 -3.88 6.83
C LYS A 43 -7.27 -3.64 7.73
N GLN A 44 -6.54 -4.69 8.10
CA GLN A 44 -5.32 -4.55 8.91
C GLN A 44 -4.22 -3.77 8.16
N ASP A 45 -4.19 -3.87 6.84
CA ASP A 45 -3.20 -3.16 6.00
C ASP A 45 -3.56 -1.68 5.81
N ALA A 46 -4.79 -1.27 6.16
CA ALA A 46 -5.27 0.08 5.87
C ALA A 46 -4.41 1.17 6.54
N ALA A 47 -3.98 0.95 7.79
CA ALA A 47 -3.15 1.89 8.53
C ALA A 47 -1.78 2.12 7.87
N ASP A 48 -1.15 1.04 7.39
CA ASP A 48 0.13 1.10 6.69
C ASP A 48 0.00 1.82 5.36
N VAL A 49 -1.04 1.51 4.58
CA VAL A 49 -1.31 2.18 3.30
C VAL A 49 -1.60 3.66 3.51
N VAL A 50 -2.38 4.03 4.53
CA VAL A 50 -2.66 5.45 4.86
C VAL A 50 -1.37 6.19 5.18
N SER A 51 -0.44 5.55 5.90
CA SER A 51 0.86 6.13 6.19
C SER A 51 1.69 6.33 4.91
N GLU A 52 1.74 5.35 4.01
CA GLU A 52 2.37 5.51 2.69
C GLU A 52 1.70 6.61 1.83
N VAL A 53 0.38 6.77 1.94
CA VAL A 53 -0.35 7.89 1.30
C VAL A 53 0.14 9.22 1.83
N TYR A 54 0.19 9.42 3.14
CA TYR A 54 0.58 10.71 3.70
C TYR A 54 2.06 11.06 3.45
N VAL A 55 2.94 10.06 3.40
CA VAL A 55 4.32 10.27 2.94
C VAL A 55 4.37 10.78 1.50
N GLU A 56 3.56 10.21 0.59
CA GLU A 56 3.49 10.67 -0.80
C GLU A 56 2.79 12.01 -0.94
N VAL A 57 1.73 12.27 -0.17
CA VAL A 57 1.04 13.56 -0.10
C VAL A 57 2.03 14.64 0.32
N PHE A 58 2.82 14.42 1.37
CA PHE A 58 3.84 15.38 1.81
C PHE A 58 4.86 15.70 0.71
N LYS A 59 5.38 14.67 0.02
CA LYS A 59 6.34 14.84 -1.08
C LYS A 59 5.75 15.55 -2.30
N SER A 60 4.52 15.21 -2.65
CA SER A 60 3.84 15.74 -3.84
C SER A 60 3.16 17.09 -3.59
N LEU A 61 2.96 17.49 -2.34
CA LEU A 61 2.34 18.75 -1.95
C LEU A 61 3.03 19.96 -2.57
N TYR A 62 4.35 19.89 -2.78
CA TYR A 62 5.14 20.96 -3.41
C TYR A 62 4.72 21.25 -4.86
N ARG A 63 4.19 20.23 -5.55
CA ARG A 63 3.74 20.29 -6.95
C ARG A 63 2.22 20.33 -7.09
N TYR A 64 1.50 20.46 -5.98
CA TYR A 64 0.05 20.57 -6.00
C TYR A 64 -0.40 21.83 -6.77
N ASP A 65 -1.40 21.62 -7.62
CA ASP A 65 -2.03 22.65 -8.44
C ASP A 65 -3.28 23.16 -7.73
N PHE A 66 -3.30 24.46 -7.41
CA PHE A 66 -4.39 25.08 -6.64
C PHE A 66 -5.68 25.25 -7.47
N GLU A 67 -5.63 25.07 -8.79
CA GLU A 67 -6.82 25.08 -9.65
C GLU A 67 -7.63 23.77 -9.52
N LYS A 68 -7.05 22.73 -8.94
CA LYS A 68 -7.70 21.41 -8.79
C LYS A 68 -8.21 21.22 -7.38
N PRO A 69 -9.44 20.69 -7.18
CA PRO A 69 -9.94 20.38 -5.84
C PRO A 69 -9.04 19.41 -5.10
N PHE A 70 -8.65 19.76 -3.87
CA PHE A 70 -7.74 18.94 -3.05
C PHE A 70 -8.25 17.51 -2.84
N ARG A 71 -9.55 17.36 -2.66
CA ARG A 71 -10.20 16.04 -2.53
C ARG A 71 -9.96 15.16 -3.76
N SER A 72 -10.18 15.69 -4.96
CA SER A 72 -9.95 14.93 -6.20
C SER A 72 -8.48 14.55 -6.36
N TRP A 73 -7.58 15.48 -6.04
CA TRP A 73 -6.14 15.26 -6.10
C TRP A 73 -5.66 14.18 -5.10
N ILE A 74 -6.04 14.27 -3.82
CA ILE A 74 -5.63 13.31 -2.79
C ILE A 74 -6.20 11.91 -3.07
N THR A 75 -7.40 11.82 -3.64
CA THR A 75 -7.98 10.54 -4.07
C THR A 75 -7.17 9.88 -5.18
N GLY A 76 -6.64 10.67 -6.12
CA GLY A 76 -5.69 10.17 -7.11
C GLY A 76 -4.42 9.59 -6.47
N VAL A 77 -3.89 10.25 -5.44
CA VAL A 77 -2.76 9.74 -4.65
C VAL A 77 -3.13 8.44 -3.94
N VAL A 78 -4.29 8.38 -3.28
CA VAL A 78 -4.80 7.18 -2.59
C VAL A 78 -4.88 5.99 -3.54
N ILE A 79 -5.55 6.14 -4.69
CA ILE A 79 -5.71 5.07 -5.66
C ILE A 79 -4.35 4.56 -6.16
N ARG A 80 -3.42 5.47 -6.45
CA ARG A 80 -2.06 5.11 -6.85
C ARG A 80 -1.35 4.30 -5.76
N GLN A 81 -1.47 4.70 -4.51
CA GLN A 81 -0.80 4.02 -3.39
C GLN A 81 -1.42 2.65 -3.07
N VAL A 82 -2.74 2.51 -3.10
CA VAL A 82 -3.38 1.19 -2.95
C VAL A 82 -2.95 0.25 -4.08
N ARG A 83 -2.88 0.73 -5.32
CA ARG A 83 -2.38 -0.08 -6.45
C ARG A 83 -0.91 -0.47 -6.25
N ASN A 84 -0.08 0.41 -5.71
CA ASN A 84 1.32 0.12 -5.39
C ASN A 84 1.43 -0.94 -4.29
N TRP A 85 0.64 -0.81 -3.22
CA TRP A 85 0.54 -1.77 -2.13
C TRP A 85 0.17 -3.16 -2.63
N ASN A 86 -0.91 -3.26 -3.41
CA ASN A 86 -1.33 -4.54 -3.98
C ASN A 86 -0.23 -5.19 -4.83
N ARG A 87 0.49 -4.40 -5.65
CA ARG A 87 1.64 -4.93 -6.42
C ARG A 87 2.77 -5.44 -5.51
N LYS A 88 3.07 -4.75 -4.40
CA LYS A 88 4.06 -5.20 -3.41
C LYS A 88 3.62 -6.50 -2.74
N LEU A 89 2.36 -6.58 -2.32
CA LEU A 89 1.78 -7.80 -1.73
C LEU A 89 1.86 -8.99 -2.70
N TRP A 90 1.43 -8.81 -3.95
CA TRP A 90 1.52 -9.87 -4.97
C TRP A 90 2.95 -10.32 -5.23
N ARG A 91 3.91 -9.39 -5.21
CA ARG A 91 5.33 -9.73 -5.34
C ARG A 91 5.81 -10.54 -4.14
N LYS A 92 5.45 -10.14 -2.91
CA LYS A 92 5.80 -10.87 -1.68
C LYS A 92 5.19 -12.27 -1.67
N PHE A 93 3.92 -12.39 -2.03
CA PHE A 93 3.22 -13.67 -2.17
C PHE A 93 3.91 -14.59 -3.18
N ARG A 94 4.24 -14.11 -4.39
CA ARG A 94 4.95 -14.93 -5.39
C ARG A 94 6.33 -15.40 -4.93
N LEU A 95 7.07 -14.56 -4.20
CA LEU A 95 8.36 -14.94 -3.62
C LEU A 95 8.20 -15.99 -2.53
N TYR A 96 7.18 -15.84 -1.68
CA TYR A 96 6.83 -16.82 -0.64
C TYR A 96 6.46 -18.17 -1.24
N GLU A 97 5.55 -18.21 -2.23
CA GLU A 97 5.18 -19.46 -2.91
C GLU A 97 6.38 -20.13 -3.58
N ARG A 98 7.27 -19.35 -4.21
CA ARG A 98 8.51 -19.89 -4.79
C ARG A 98 9.44 -20.48 -3.72
N GLY A 99 9.56 -19.83 -2.55
CA GLY A 99 10.34 -20.34 -1.43
C GLY A 99 9.75 -21.64 -0.87
N LYS A 100 8.42 -21.68 -0.70
CA LYS A 100 7.69 -22.89 -0.26
C LYS A 100 7.84 -24.05 -1.25
N LEU A 101 7.88 -23.78 -2.56
CA LEU A 101 8.18 -24.76 -3.61
C LEU A 101 9.61 -25.30 -3.54
N MET A 102 10.56 -24.56 -2.94
CA MET A 102 11.92 -25.05 -2.68
C MET A 102 12.01 -25.89 -1.40
N GLU A 103 11.07 -25.73 -0.46
CA GLU A 103 10.92 -26.54 0.76
C GLU A 103 10.08 -27.81 0.52
N LEU A 104 10.16 -28.43 -0.66
CA LEU A 104 9.61 -29.78 -0.83
C LEU A 104 10.29 -30.70 0.20
N PRO A 105 9.56 -31.57 0.91
CA PRO A 105 10.19 -32.56 1.77
C PRO A 105 11.17 -33.34 0.88
N GLU A 106 12.42 -33.48 1.33
CA GLU A 106 13.35 -34.48 0.78
C GLU A 106 12.55 -35.77 0.56
N PRO A 107 12.65 -36.42 -0.61
CA PRO A 107 11.93 -37.66 -0.85
C PRO A 107 12.20 -38.59 0.32
N SER A 108 11.16 -38.95 1.07
CA SER A 108 11.34 -39.83 2.22
C SER A 108 11.90 -41.16 1.70
N PRO A 109 12.73 -41.88 2.49
CA PRO A 109 13.25 -43.18 2.07
C PRO A 109 12.14 -44.16 1.62
N ASP A 110 10.94 -44.00 2.17
CA ASP A 110 9.76 -44.79 1.78
C ASP A 110 9.25 -44.47 0.37
N SER A 111 9.39 -43.22 -0.10
CA SER A 111 8.99 -42.83 -1.45
C SER A 111 9.83 -43.52 -2.53
N GLU A 112 11.13 -43.72 -2.28
CA GLU A 112 12.03 -44.46 -3.16
C GLU A 112 11.65 -45.95 -3.27
N SER A 113 11.19 -46.54 -2.16
CA SER A 113 10.69 -47.92 -2.11
C SER A 113 9.37 -48.12 -2.87
N LEU A 114 8.52 -47.09 -2.93
CA LEU A 114 7.25 -47.10 -3.68
C LEU A 114 7.46 -47.00 -5.20
N PHE A 115 8.44 -46.20 -5.65
CA PHE A 115 8.81 -46.10 -7.06
C PHE A 115 9.46 -47.39 -7.60
N LEU A 116 10.25 -48.07 -6.78
CA LEU A 116 10.90 -49.34 -7.16
C LEU A 116 9.93 -50.53 -7.21
N ARG A 117 8.87 -50.54 -6.39
CA ARG A 117 7.81 -51.58 -6.47
C ARG A 117 6.99 -51.48 -7.75
N HIS A 118 6.73 -50.28 -8.26
CA HIS A 118 5.96 -50.08 -9.50
C HIS A 118 6.70 -50.45 -10.78
N LYS A 119 8.04 -50.50 -10.77
CA LYS A 119 8.82 -50.90 -11.96
C LYS A 119 9.03 -52.41 -12.11
N ASN A 120 8.75 -53.20 -11.07
CA ASN A 120 8.89 -54.65 -11.09
C ASN A 120 7.57 -55.41 -11.34
N CYS A 121 6.47 -54.70 -11.65
CA CYS A 121 5.23 -55.30 -12.14
C CYS A 121 5.18 -55.21 -13.68
N LYS A 122 6.04 -55.97 -14.34
CA LYS A 122 5.88 -56.44 -15.73
C LYS A 122 6.45 -57.84 -15.85
#